data_AF-A0A382RGH6-F1
#
_entry.id   AF-A0A382RGH6-F1
#
_cell.length_a   1.000
_cell.length_b   1.000
_cell.length_c   1.000
_cell.angle_alpha   90.00
_cell.angle_beta   90.00
_cell.angle_gamma   90.00
#
_symmetry.space_group_name_H-M   'P 1'
#
loop_
_entity.id
_entity.type
_entity.pdbx_description
1 polymer ?
#
loop_
_entity_poly.entity_id
_entity_poly.type
_entity_poly.pdbx_seq_one_letter_code
_entity_poly.pdbx_strand_id
1 'polypeptide(L)'
;MVIVFFIAFFLLWELSIDWFSIPRYILPKPSTILVNASADLPRLIDYTYITGLETILGYVTAIVIAIPLGLAITFSSILRRTIYPFFVSIEMTPKIAFAPLFISWLGFGLLPKVI
;
A
#
# COMPACT_ATOMS: atom_id res chain seq x y z
N MET A 1 -4.63 31.29 -7.53
CA MET A 1 -4.52 31.04 -6.07
C MET A 1 -3.84 29.71 -5.77
N VAL A 2 -4.32 28.57 -6.30
CA VAL A 2 -3.77 27.22 -6.03
C VAL A 2 -2.28 27.06 -6.42
N ILE A 3 -1.88 27.50 -7.61
CA ILE A 3 -0.49 27.36 -8.09
C ILE A 3 0.49 28.14 -7.19
N VAL A 4 0.13 29.38 -6.83
CA VAL A 4 0.93 30.24 -5.94
C VAL A 4 1.08 29.58 -4.56
N PHE A 5 0.03 28.97 -4.04
CA PHE A 5 0.08 28.22 -2.78
C PHE A 5 1.09 27.08 -2.84
N PHE A 6 1.06 26.23 -3.88
CA PHE A 6 2.01 25.12 -4.00
C PHE A 6 3.45 25.59 -4.18
N ILE A 7 3.68 26.64 -4.99
CA ILE A 7 5.02 27.21 -5.15
C ILE A 7 5.54 27.73 -3.81
N ALA A 8 4.73 28.51 -3.08
CA ALA A 8 5.10 29.02 -1.76
C ALA A 8 5.39 27.89 -0.77
N PHE A 9 4.57 26.83 -0.77
CA PHE A 9 4.76 25.64 0.07
C PHE A 9 6.10 24.96 -0.20
N PHE A 10 6.43 24.66 -1.47
CA PHE A 10 7.69 24.00 -1.80
C PHE A 10 8.92 24.88 -1.54
N LEU A 11 8.82 26.19 -1.76
CA LEU A 11 9.88 27.14 -1.41
C LEU A 11 10.12 27.19 0.09
N LEU A 12 9.06 27.28 0.90
CA LEU A 12 9.16 27.25 2.36
C LEU A 12 9.78 25.93 2.84
N TRP A 13 9.37 24.80 2.27
CA TRP A 13 9.96 23.49 2.60
C TRP A 13 11.47 23.47 2.27
N GLU A 14 11.86 23.81 1.04
CA GLU A 14 13.26 23.83 0.60
C GLU A 14 14.13 24.69 1.52
N LEU A 15 13.69 25.92 1.84
CA LEU A 15 14.44 26.86 2.67
C LEU A 15 14.46 26.46 4.15
N SER A 16 13.38 25.87 4.66
CA SER A 16 13.29 25.45 6.05
C SER A 16 14.36 24.42 6.43
N ILE A 17 14.71 23.52 5.50
CA ILE A 17 15.69 22.47 5.77
C ILE A 17 17.08 23.07 6.04
N ASP A 18 17.49 24.07 5.26
CA ASP A 18 18.76 24.77 5.47
C ASP A 18 18.72 25.61 6.74
N TRP A 19 17.64 26.37 6.93
CA TRP A 19 17.54 27.30 8.06
C TRP A 19 17.54 26.58 9.41
N PHE A 20 16.85 25.44 9.50
CA PHE A 20 16.80 24.62 10.71
C PHE A 20 17.88 23.52 10.73
N SER A 21 18.76 23.45 9.73
CA SER A 21 19.80 22.42 9.61
C SER A 21 19.26 21.00 9.80
N ILE A 22 18.11 20.71 9.19
CA ILE A 22 17.41 19.42 9.36
C ILE A 22 18.25 18.31 8.71
N PRO A 23 18.56 17.21 9.42
CA PRO A 23 19.28 16.09 8.84
C PRO A 23 18.54 15.47 7.65
N ARG A 24 19.27 15.21 6.55
CA ARG A 24 18.69 14.71 5.27
C ARG A 24 17.98 13.36 5.38
N TYR A 25 18.36 12.52 6.34
CA TYR A 25 17.73 11.22 6.57
C TYR A 25 16.35 11.35 7.25
N ILE A 26 16.05 12.51 7.85
CA ILE A 26 14.73 12.83 8.42
C ILE A 26 13.85 13.45 7.34
N LEU A 27 14.35 14.50 6.68
CA LEU A 27 13.60 15.22 5.66
C LEU A 27 14.55 15.74 4.56
N PRO A 28 14.56 15.11 3.38
CA PRO A 28 15.33 15.61 2.25
C PRO A 28 14.65 16.82 1.61
N LYS A 29 15.45 17.64 0.94
CA LYS A 29 14.99 18.79 0.16
C LYS A 29 14.18 18.36 -1.06
N PRO A 30 13.08 19.07 -1.40
CA PRO A 30 12.36 18.88 -2.67
C PRO A 30 13.29 18.81 -3.89
N SER A 31 14.29 19.69 -3.98
CA SER A 31 15.29 19.68 -5.05
C SER A 31 16.07 18.36 -5.14
N THR A 32 16.49 17.83 -3.99
CA THR A 32 17.23 16.56 -3.89
C THR A 32 16.35 15.38 -4.25
N ILE A 33 15.07 15.40 -3.86
CA ILE A 33 14.09 14.39 -4.25
C ILE A 33 13.95 14.33 -5.77
N LEU A 34 13.80 15.48 -6.43
CA LEU A 34 13.66 15.55 -7.90
C LEU A 34 14.90 15.02 -8.62
N VAL A 35 16.09 15.42 -8.19
CA VAL A 35 17.36 14.96 -8.78
C VAL A 35 17.48 13.44 -8.64
N ASN A 36 17.32 12.90 -7.44
CA ASN A 36 17.48 11.46 -7.20
C ASN A 36 16.38 10.63 -7.89
N ALA A 37 15.13 11.11 -7.88
CA ALA A 37 14.03 10.43 -8.56
C ALA A 37 14.23 10.39 -10.08
N SER A 38 14.79 11.47 -10.67
CA SER A 38 15.10 11.50 -12.10
C SER A 38 16.27 10.60 -12.48
N ALA A 39 17.29 10.49 -11.61
CA ALA A 39 18.46 9.64 -11.83
C ALA A 39 18.10 8.14 -11.78
N ASP A 40 17.21 7.75 -10.86
CA ASP A 40 16.77 6.37 -10.66
C ASP A 40 15.41 6.07 -11.29
N LEU A 41 14.96 6.88 -12.24
CA LEU A 41 13.63 6.76 -12.84
C LEU A 41 13.33 5.36 -13.41
N PRO A 42 14.24 4.68 -14.13
CA PRO A 42 14.00 3.32 -14.62
C PRO A 42 13.68 2.32 -13.49
N ARG A 43 14.38 2.45 -12.36
CA ARG A 43 14.20 1.59 -11.19
C ARG A 43 12.90 1.91 -10.45
N LEU A 44 12.53 3.19 -10.37
CA LEU A 44 11.23 3.62 -9.84
C LEU A 44 10.09 3.00 -10.66
N ILE A 45 10.18 3.04 -11.98
CA ILE A 45 9.18 2.46 -12.88
C ILE A 45 9.10 0.95 -12.69
N ASP A 46 10.23 0.25 -12.63
CA ASP A 46 10.28 -1.20 -12.43
C ASP A 46 9.61 -1.62 -11.11
N TYR A 47 9.96 -0.98 -9.99
CA TYR A 47 9.32 -1.28 -8.70
C TYR A 47 7.84 -0.88 -8.67
N THR A 48 7.48 0.24 -9.28
CA THR A 48 6.07 0.65 -9.39
C THR A 48 5.27 -0.38 -10.19
N TYR A 49 5.85 -0.90 -11.28
CA TYR A 49 5.23 -1.94 -12.09
C TYR A 49 5.05 -3.24 -11.31
N ILE A 50 6.09 -3.71 -10.61
CA ILE A 50 6.02 -4.93 -9.80
C ILE A 50 4.97 -4.80 -8.70
N THR A 51 5.00 -3.74 -7.89
CA THR A 51 4.02 -3.52 -6.82
C THR A 51 2.61 -3.32 -7.38
N GLY A 52 2.49 -2.61 -8.51
CA GLY A 52 1.22 -2.42 -9.20
C GLY A 52 0.61 -3.74 -9.67
N LEU A 53 1.42 -4.60 -10.29
CA LEU A 53 1.01 -5.93 -10.74
C LEU A 53 0.59 -6.81 -9.56
N GLU A 54 1.40 -6.86 -8.49
CA GLU A 54 1.09 -7.60 -7.26
C GLU A 54 -0.25 -7.14 -6.66
N THR A 55 -0.47 -5.82 -6.60
CA THR A 55 -1.70 -5.21 -6.08
C THR A 55 -2.92 -5.55 -6.94
N ILE A 56 -2.80 -5.44 -8.27
CA ILE A 56 -3.91 -5.73 -9.19
C ILE A 56 -4.28 -7.21 -9.13
N LEU A 57 -3.30 -8.11 -9.15
CA LEU A 57 -3.57 -9.55 -9.05
C LEU A 57 -4.24 -9.90 -7.72
N GLY A 58 -3.75 -9.34 -6.61
CA GLY A 58 -4.36 -9.56 -5.30
C GLY A 58 -5.78 -9.04 -5.21
N TYR A 59 -6.02 -7.85 -5.77
CA TYR A 59 -7.35 -7.24 -5.79
C TYR A 59 -8.34 -8.04 -6.65
N VAL A 60 -7.92 -8.51 -7.83
CA VAL A 60 -8.77 -9.35 -8.69
C VAL A 60 -9.10 -10.67 -8.01
N THR A 61 -8.11 -11.32 -7.38
CA THR A 61 -8.32 -12.55 -6.60
C THR A 61 -9.32 -12.31 -5.46
N ALA A 62 -9.17 -11.21 -4.72
CA ALA A 62 -10.08 -10.84 -3.65
C ALA A 62 -11.51 -10.61 -4.16
N ILE A 63 -11.70 -9.91 -5.29
CA ILE A 63 -13.03 -9.69 -5.90
C ILE A 63 -13.69 -11.03 -6.25
N VAL A 64 -12.96 -11.91 -6.93
CA VAL A 64 -13.48 -13.19 -7.42
C VAL A 64 -13.95 -14.08 -6.26
N ILE A 65 -13.30 -13.99 -5.10
CA ILE A 65 -13.66 -14.78 -3.92
C ILE A 65 -14.71 -14.06 -3.05
N ALA A 66 -14.51 -12.78 -2.75
CA ALA A 66 -15.30 -12.05 -1.79
C ALA A 66 -16.72 -11.74 -2.30
N ILE A 67 -16.90 -11.44 -3.60
CA ILE A 67 -18.23 -11.13 -4.13
C ILE A 67 -19.17 -12.34 -4.05
N PRO A 68 -18.82 -13.54 -4.58
CA PRO A 68 -19.69 -14.71 -4.45
C PRO A 68 -19.96 -15.08 -3.00
N LEU A 69 -18.95 -14.98 -2.14
CA LEU A 69 -19.10 -15.31 -0.72
C LEU A 69 -20.02 -14.32 0.00
N GLY A 70 -19.86 -13.02 -0.25
CA GLY A 70 -20.71 -11.97 0.30
C GLY A 70 -22.17 -12.10 -0.16
N LEU A 71 -22.39 -12.45 -1.42
CA LEU A 71 -23.72 -12.77 -1.94
C LEU A 71 -24.30 -14.01 -1.24
N ALA A 72 -23.54 -15.10 -1.11
CA ALA A 72 -23.99 -16.31 -0.43
C ALA A 72 -24.37 -16.05 1.04
N ILE A 73 -23.57 -15.25 1.76
CA ILE A 73 -23.85 -14.84 3.15
C ILE A 73 -25.11 -13.98 3.22
N THR A 74 -25.33 -13.10 2.25
CA THR A 74 -26.50 -12.20 2.23
C THR A 74 -27.80 -12.98 2.04
N PHE A 75 -27.81 -13.97 1.12
CA PHE A 75 -29.01 -14.75 0.82
C PHE A 75 -29.26 -15.93 1.77
N SER A 76 -28.29 -16.32 2.61
CA SER A 76 -28.42 -17.45 3.55
C SER A 76 -28.32 -17.03 5.01
N SER A 77 -29.40 -17.22 5.76
CA SER A 77 -29.44 -16.96 7.20
C SER A 77 -28.51 -17.86 8.01
N ILE A 78 -28.21 -19.06 7.52
CA ILE A 78 -27.26 -20.01 8.13
C ILE A 78 -25.85 -19.47 7.97
N LEU A 79 -25.42 -19.15 6.74
CA LEU A 79 -24.07 -18.63 6.49
C LEU A 79 -23.82 -17.30 7.21
N ARG A 80 -24.83 -16.44 7.29
CA ARG A 80 -24.74 -15.21 8.08
C ARG A 80 -24.53 -15.47 9.58
N ARG A 81 -25.05 -16.55 10.15
CA ARG A 81 -24.88 -16.87 11.56
C ARG A 81 -23.60 -17.66 11.84
N THR A 82 -23.11 -18.44 10.89
CA THR A 82 -21.94 -19.31 11.07
C THR A 82 -20.65 -18.68 10.56
N ILE A 83 -20.65 -18.15 9.34
CA ILE A 83 -19.43 -17.70 8.64
C ILE A 83 -19.11 -16.22 8.91
N TYR A 84 -20.12 -15.35 8.95
CA TYR A 84 -19.91 -13.91 9.17
C TYR A 84 -19.12 -13.58 10.45
N PRO A 85 -19.35 -14.22 11.61
CA PRO A 85 -18.56 -13.96 12.81
C PRO A 85 -17.06 -14.24 12.66
N PHE A 86 -16.67 -15.23 11.85
CA PHE A 86 -15.26 -15.52 11.57
C PHE A 86 -14.60 -14.40 10.77
N PHE A 87 -15.29 -13.84 9.77
CA PHE A 87 -14.79 -12.70 9.00
C PHE A 87 -14.55 -11.48 9.89
N VAL A 88 -15.51 -11.14 10.74
CA VAL A 88 -15.38 -10.05 11.71
C VAL A 88 -14.20 -10.28 12.66
N SER A 89 -13.95 -11.53 13.06
CA SER A 89 -12.82 -11.88 13.93
C SER A 89 -11.47 -11.73 13.21
N ILE A 90 -11.39 -12.10 11.93
CA ILE A 90 -10.18 -11.92 11.11
C ILE A 90 -9.89 -10.44 10.88
N GLU A 91 -10.91 -9.61 10.67
CA GLU A 91 -10.75 -8.15 10.50
C GLU A 91 -10.13 -7.47 11.72
N MET A 92 -10.31 -8.03 12.92
CA MET A 92 -9.67 -7.54 14.14
C MET A 92 -8.16 -7.87 14.22
N THR A 93 -7.69 -8.80 13.38
CA THR A 93 -6.28 -9.23 13.41
C THR A 93 -5.40 -8.22 12.64
N PRO A 94 -4.26 -7.79 13.21
CA PRO A 94 -3.34 -6.91 12.50
C PRO A 94 -2.84 -7.54 11.21
N LYS A 95 -2.98 -6.82 10.07
CA LYS A 95 -2.51 -7.31 8.75
C LYS A 95 -1.04 -7.73 8.76
N ILE A 96 -0.21 -7.05 9.55
CA ILE A 96 1.23 -7.32 9.68
C ILE A 96 1.52 -8.72 10.28
N ALA A 97 0.58 -9.30 11.03
CA ALA A 97 0.74 -10.63 11.62
C ALA A 97 0.64 -11.76 10.59
N PHE A 98 -0.07 -11.54 9.47
CA PHE A 98 -0.26 -12.56 8.43
C PHE A 98 0.94 -12.71 7.50
N ALA A 99 1.70 -11.63 7.26
CA ALA A 99 2.85 -11.65 6.37
C ALA A 99 3.85 -12.80 6.64
N PRO A 100 4.35 -13.02 7.88
CA PRO A 100 5.26 -14.13 8.15
C PRO A 100 4.60 -15.51 8.01
N LEU A 101 3.30 -15.65 8.29
CA LEU A 101 2.58 -16.92 8.12
C LEU A 101 2.49 -17.31 6.64
N PHE A 102 2.08 -16.38 5.78
CA PHE A 102 2.01 -16.62 4.34
C PHE A 102 3.38 -16.91 3.73
N ILE A 103 4.42 -16.21 4.15
CA ILE A 103 5.79 -16.50 3.70
C ILE A 103 6.24 -17.89 4.17
N SER A 104 5.90 -18.29 5.41
CA SER A 104 6.24 -19.62 5.92
C SER A 104 5.51 -20.74 5.17
N TRP A 105 4.29 -20.51 4.70
CA TRP A 105 3.49 -21.54 4.03
C TRP A 105 3.73 -21.59 2.52
N LEU A 106 3.85 -20.43 1.88
CA LEU A 106 3.90 -20.28 0.42
C LEU A 106 5.30 -19.97 -0.11
N GLY A 107 6.27 -19.70 0.78
CA GLY A 107 7.62 -19.28 0.44
C GLY A 107 7.72 -17.79 0.08
N PHE A 108 8.89 -17.36 -0.38
CA PHE A 108 9.09 -16.01 -0.93
C PHE A 108 8.62 -15.95 -2.38
N GLY A 109 8.02 -14.83 -2.77
CA GLY A 109 7.63 -14.59 -4.17
C GLY A 109 6.33 -13.81 -4.29
N LEU A 110 5.60 -14.08 -5.38
CA LEU A 110 4.35 -13.41 -5.73
C LEU A 110 3.17 -13.89 -4.86
N LEU A 111 3.09 -15.19 -4.58
CA LEU A 111 1.92 -15.81 -3.95
C LEU A 111 1.53 -15.21 -2.58
N PRO A 112 2.45 -14.98 -1.62
CA PRO A 112 2.10 -14.39 -0.32
C PRO A 112 1.54 -12.97 -0.39
N LYS A 113 1.66 -12.31 -1.54
CA LYS A 113 1.23 -10.92 -1.75
C LYS A 113 -0.11 -10.83 -2.47
N VAL A 114 -0.50 -11.89 -3.16
CA VAL A 114 -1.68 -11.96 -4.04
C VAL A 114 -2.85 -12.69 -3.38
N ILE A 115 -2.58 -13.63 -2.48
CA ILE A 115 -3.59 -14.51 -1.85
C ILE A 115 -3.68 -14.23 -0.36
#